data_AF-A0A365XTG1-F1
#
_entry.id   AF-A0A365XTG1-F1
#
_cell.length_a   1.000
_cell.length_b   1.000
_cell.length_c   1.000
_cell.angle_alpha   90.00
_cell.angle_beta   90.00
_cell.angle_gamma   90.00
#
_symmetry.space_group_name_H-M   'P 1'
#
loop_
_entity.id
_entity.type
_entity.pdbx_description
1 polymer ?
#
loop_
_entity_poly.entity_id
_entity_poly.type
_entity_poly.pdbx_seq_one_letter_code
_entity_poly.pdbx_strand_id
1 'polypeptide(L)'
;MKKAEVKTLFINELKGVFIPNGFKVSTAKNYFSRVTSENSNDYYFVIKDYYDEHTIVDGFGVRINRVEKILKTAVAEIFPDWDKMNDEVTVRLGYGRIRHNRLDYSYPYMTNNEEAMEVIQTIKTFMNEEGFPLMERYNEIRNIDTDFNNMEVMNDAPALYFLRLGQYPFYRFRQMIIARLCGNPIYDYIVKRTLEMLDKDEESANKSKRIAAYKCLVAYLDAGTY
;
A
#
# COMPACT_ATOMS: atom_id res chain seq x y z
N MET A 1 1.34 22.91 20.13
CA MET A 1 2.71 22.93 19.52
C MET A 1 2.64 23.50 18.12
N LYS A 2 3.75 23.77 17.43
CA LYS A 2 3.72 24.07 15.98
C LYS A 2 3.88 22.78 15.17
N LYS A 3 3.21 22.68 14.01
CA LYS A 3 3.35 21.53 13.07
C LYS A 3 4.81 21.15 12.78
N ALA A 4 5.68 22.14 12.59
CA ALA A 4 7.10 21.91 12.30
C ALA A 4 7.86 21.27 13.47
N GLU A 5 7.48 21.59 14.70
CA GLU A 5 8.05 21.02 15.92
C GLU A 5 7.62 19.55 16.05
N VAL A 6 6.31 19.27 15.87
CA VAL A 6 5.78 17.90 15.81
C VAL A 6 6.50 17.07 14.75
N LYS A 7 6.64 17.60 13.52
CA LYS A 7 7.36 16.92 12.44
C LYS A 7 8.80 16.58 12.82
N THR A 8 9.51 17.54 13.41
CA THR A 8 10.90 17.36 13.81
C THR A 8 11.03 16.30 14.90
N LEU A 9 10.15 16.35 15.90
CA LEU A 9 10.08 15.37 16.98
C LEU A 9 9.83 13.96 16.43
N PHE A 10 8.79 13.76 15.62
CA PHE A 10 8.47 12.46 15.02
C PHE A 10 9.61 11.92 14.17
N ILE A 11 10.22 12.75 13.31
CA ILE A 11 11.35 12.31 12.48
C ILE A 11 12.52 11.86 13.35
N ASN A 12 12.89 12.64 14.36
CA ASN A 12 14.04 12.34 15.21
C ASN A 12 13.82 11.06 16.02
N GLU A 13 12.63 10.91 16.59
CA GLU A 13 12.30 9.74 17.38
C GLU A 13 12.17 8.46 16.56
N LEU A 14 11.51 8.54 15.40
CA LEU A 14 11.31 7.36 14.54
C LEU A 14 12.62 6.91 13.87
N LYS A 15 13.57 7.81 13.62
CA LYS A 15 14.92 7.41 13.14
C LYS A 15 15.57 6.35 14.01
N GLY A 16 15.38 6.42 15.33
CA GLY A 16 15.94 5.46 16.29
C GLY A 16 15.44 4.02 16.09
N VAL A 17 14.29 3.84 15.43
CA VAL A 17 13.72 2.53 15.10
C VAL A 17 13.93 2.17 13.64
N PHE A 18 13.75 3.12 12.72
CA PHE A 18 13.81 2.84 11.28
C PHE A 18 15.24 2.68 10.73
N ILE A 19 16.19 3.52 11.16
CA ILE A 19 17.57 3.45 10.63
C ILE A 19 18.25 2.11 10.96
N PRO A 20 18.16 1.59 12.21
CA PRO A 20 18.70 0.26 12.53
C PRO A 20 18.10 -0.87 11.69
N ASN A 21 16.85 -0.71 11.22
CA ASN A 21 16.17 -1.66 10.34
C ASN A 21 16.48 -1.45 8.84
N GLY A 22 17.49 -0.65 8.51
CA GLY A 22 17.99 -0.44 7.16
C GLY A 22 17.25 0.63 6.36
N PHE A 23 16.34 1.39 6.97
CA PHE A 23 15.62 2.46 6.28
C PHE A 23 16.44 3.74 6.20
N LYS A 24 16.27 4.47 5.10
CA LYS A 24 16.74 5.82 4.88
C LYS A 24 15.59 6.80 5.07
N VAL A 25 15.87 7.96 5.65
CA VAL A 25 14.85 8.98 5.91
C VAL A 25 14.82 10.04 4.80
N SER A 26 13.62 10.41 4.37
CA SER A 26 13.34 11.62 3.59
C SER A 26 12.54 12.60 4.45
N THR A 27 13.25 13.59 5.00
CA THR A 27 12.62 14.60 5.87
C THR A 27 11.66 15.50 5.11
N ALA A 28 11.87 15.70 3.80
CA ALA A 28 10.94 16.46 2.96
C ALA A 28 9.57 15.78 2.86
N LYS A 29 9.56 14.44 2.71
CA LYS A 29 8.34 13.65 2.48
C LYS A 29 7.72 13.03 3.74
N ASN A 30 8.29 13.24 4.93
CA ASN A 30 7.90 12.53 6.18
C ASN A 30 7.88 11.01 5.98
N TYR A 31 8.97 10.51 5.41
CA TYR A 31 9.01 9.19 4.78
C TYR A 31 10.28 8.45 5.14
N PHE A 32 10.18 7.16 5.33
CA PHE A 32 11.29 6.24 5.54
C PHE A 32 11.20 5.17 4.48
N SER A 33 12.29 4.89 3.77
CA SER A 33 12.31 3.81 2.78
C SER A 33 13.54 2.92 2.85
N ARG A 34 13.33 1.66 2.54
CA ARG A 34 14.36 0.65 2.35
C ARG A 34 14.15 0.02 1.00
N VAL A 35 15.17 0.04 0.15
CA VAL A 35 15.11 -0.46 -1.22
C VAL A 35 16.12 -1.58 -1.39
N THR A 36 15.68 -2.68 -1.98
CA THR A 36 16.51 -3.81 -2.41
C THR A 36 16.41 -3.96 -3.94
N SER A 37 17.05 -4.96 -4.53
CA SER A 37 16.89 -5.26 -5.96
C SER A 37 15.47 -5.72 -6.30
N GLU A 38 14.80 -6.42 -5.37
CA GLU A 38 13.51 -7.08 -5.60
C GLU A 38 12.31 -6.27 -5.10
N ASN A 39 12.52 -5.44 -4.07
CA ASN A 39 11.43 -4.74 -3.40
C ASN A 39 11.81 -3.34 -2.90
N SER A 40 10.78 -2.54 -2.61
CA SER A 40 10.92 -1.37 -1.73
C SER A 40 9.90 -1.43 -0.62
N ASN A 41 10.34 -1.16 0.59
CA ASN A 41 9.48 -1.01 1.76
C ASN A 41 9.53 0.44 2.20
N ASP A 42 8.37 0.95 2.58
CA ASP A 42 8.26 2.33 2.93
C ASP A 42 7.27 2.58 4.05
N TYR A 43 7.59 3.53 4.91
CA TYR A 43 6.72 4.02 5.95
C TYR A 43 6.56 5.53 5.77
N TYR A 44 5.35 6.01 5.94
CA TYR A 44 5.02 7.42 5.80
C TYR A 44 4.05 7.85 6.90
N PHE A 45 4.09 9.13 7.22
CA PHE A 45 3.11 9.73 8.10
C PHE A 45 2.75 11.14 7.65
N VAL A 46 1.48 11.49 7.87
CA VAL A 46 0.92 12.80 7.56
C VAL A 46 0.46 13.42 8.87
N ILE A 47 0.89 14.65 9.12
CA ILE A 47 0.40 15.47 10.22
C ILE A 47 -0.81 16.26 9.71
N LYS A 48 -1.97 15.99 10.32
CA LYS A 48 -3.18 16.79 10.16
C LYS A 48 -3.24 17.81 11.30
N ASP A 49 -3.57 19.05 10.97
CA ASP A 49 -3.64 20.16 11.92
C ASP A 49 -5.08 20.64 12.08
N TYR A 50 -5.46 20.91 13.33
CA TYR A 50 -6.73 21.52 13.69
C TYR A 50 -6.46 22.57 14.77
N TYR A 51 -6.21 23.82 14.34
CA TYR A 51 -5.78 24.91 15.22
C TYR A 51 -4.52 24.56 16.02
N ASP A 52 -4.66 24.42 17.35
CA ASP A 52 -3.57 24.13 18.28
C ASP A 52 -3.36 22.63 18.52
N GLU A 53 -4.21 21.79 17.91
CA GLU A 53 -4.17 20.34 18.01
C GLU A 53 -3.65 19.71 16.71
N HIS A 54 -2.89 18.63 16.87
CA HIS A 54 -2.36 17.85 15.75
C HIS A 54 -2.77 16.40 15.88
N THR A 55 -2.90 15.69 14.76
CA THR A 55 -3.02 14.23 14.75
C THR A 55 -2.19 13.65 13.61
N ILE A 56 -1.88 12.36 13.71
CA ILE A 56 -1.12 11.63 12.72
C ILE A 56 -2.03 10.64 12.00
N VAL A 57 -1.82 10.51 10.70
CA VAL A 57 -2.19 9.31 9.95
C VAL A 57 -0.92 8.70 9.41
N ASP A 58 -0.69 7.42 9.68
CA ASP A 58 0.47 6.69 9.20
C ASP A 58 0.08 5.56 8.26
N GLY A 59 1.09 5.00 7.62
CA GLY A 59 0.96 3.79 6.85
C GLY A 59 2.31 3.31 6.37
N PHE A 60 2.30 2.08 5.88
CA PHE A 60 3.44 1.52 5.21
C PHE A 60 3.07 0.83 3.91
N GLY A 61 4.03 0.81 2.99
CA GLY A 61 3.94 0.19 1.68
C GLY A 61 5.00 -0.88 1.51
N VAL A 62 4.65 -1.92 0.75
CA VAL A 62 5.58 -2.89 0.20
C VAL A 62 5.38 -2.89 -1.31
N ARG A 63 6.45 -2.65 -2.06
CA ARG A 63 6.47 -2.67 -3.52
C ARG A 63 7.27 -3.87 -3.98
N ILE A 64 6.67 -4.69 -4.83
CA ILE A 64 7.35 -5.80 -5.50
C ILE A 64 7.71 -5.34 -6.91
N ASN A 65 9.01 -5.14 -7.17
CA ASN A 65 9.49 -4.51 -8.40
C ASN A 65 8.99 -5.25 -9.65
N ARG A 66 8.94 -6.58 -9.61
CA ARG A 66 8.42 -7.39 -10.71
C ARG A 66 6.93 -7.14 -10.99
N VAL A 67 6.09 -7.04 -9.95
CA VAL A 67 4.65 -6.77 -10.11
C VAL A 67 4.44 -5.41 -10.76
N GLU A 68 5.14 -4.39 -10.26
CA GLU A 68 5.03 -3.02 -10.78
C GLU A 68 5.58 -2.89 -12.21
N LYS A 69 6.65 -3.63 -12.53
CA LYS A 69 7.21 -3.68 -13.88
C LYS A 69 6.20 -4.27 -14.87
N ILE A 70 5.60 -5.41 -14.54
CA ILE A 70 4.57 -6.06 -15.37
C ILE A 70 3.40 -5.11 -15.59
N LEU A 71 2.90 -4.50 -14.52
CA LEU A 71 1.78 -3.58 -14.59
C LEU A 71 2.10 -2.41 -15.52
N LYS A 72 3.24 -1.75 -15.29
CA LYS A 72 3.72 -0.64 -16.13
C LYS A 72 3.81 -1.05 -17.59
N THR A 73 4.48 -2.16 -17.90
CA THR A 73 4.65 -2.64 -19.29
C THR A 73 3.31 -2.92 -19.95
N ALA A 74 2.38 -3.56 -19.25
CA ALA A 74 1.09 -3.93 -19.82
C ALA A 74 0.15 -2.75 -20.08
N VAL A 75 0.26 -1.67 -19.30
CA VAL A 75 -0.70 -0.55 -19.37
C VAL A 75 -0.12 0.77 -19.88
N ALA A 76 1.19 0.84 -20.14
CA ALA A 76 1.90 2.07 -20.51
C ALA A 76 1.28 2.79 -21.73
N GLU A 77 0.85 2.05 -22.76
CA GLU A 77 0.26 2.64 -23.96
C GLU A 77 -1.12 3.28 -23.70
N ILE A 78 -1.83 2.81 -22.68
CA ILE A 78 -3.20 3.25 -22.36
C ILE A 78 -3.18 4.35 -21.30
N PHE A 79 -2.20 4.28 -20.40
CA PHE A 79 -1.94 5.27 -19.36
C PHE A 79 -0.53 5.85 -19.53
N PRO A 80 -0.31 6.76 -20.49
CA PRO A 80 1.01 7.34 -20.74
C PRO A 80 1.55 8.17 -19.57
N ASP A 81 0.65 8.67 -18.71
CA ASP A 81 1.00 9.34 -17.46
C ASP A 81 1.31 8.38 -16.30
N TRP A 82 1.42 7.07 -16.56
CA TRP A 82 1.78 6.07 -15.54
C TRP A 82 3.08 6.43 -14.81
N ASP A 83 4.05 7.01 -15.51
CA ASP A 83 5.32 7.44 -14.92
C ASP A 83 5.17 8.59 -13.91
N LYS A 84 4.02 9.25 -13.87
CA LYS A 84 3.67 10.22 -12.82
C LYS A 84 3.04 9.55 -11.60
N MET A 85 2.69 8.26 -11.68
CA MET A 85 2.12 7.43 -10.61
C MET A 85 3.21 6.63 -9.85
N ASN A 86 4.47 7.06 -9.88
CA ASN A 86 5.64 6.34 -9.35
C ASN A 86 5.66 6.05 -7.83
N ASP A 87 4.73 6.62 -7.06
CA ASP A 87 4.56 6.37 -5.62
C ASP A 87 3.64 5.16 -5.33
N GLU A 88 3.29 4.37 -6.35
CA GLU A 88 2.46 3.19 -6.18
C GLU A 88 3.25 2.02 -5.56
N VAL A 89 2.62 1.42 -4.54
CA VAL A 89 3.11 0.27 -3.78
C VAL A 89 2.22 -0.92 -4.08
N THR A 90 2.79 -2.11 -4.02
CA THR A 90 2.04 -3.34 -4.24
C THR A 90 1.05 -3.56 -3.11
N VAL A 91 1.50 -3.55 -1.85
CA VAL A 91 0.69 -3.64 -0.64
C VAL A 91 0.72 -2.28 0.07
N ARG A 92 -0.41 -1.82 0.63
CA ARG A 92 -0.44 -0.66 1.54
C ARG A 92 -1.23 -0.98 2.80
N LEU A 93 -0.60 -0.84 3.96
CA LEU A 93 -1.19 -1.09 5.27
C LEU A 93 -0.89 0.07 6.22
N GLY A 94 -1.34 -0.05 7.47
CA GLY A 94 -1.10 0.93 8.51
C GLY A 94 -1.71 0.47 9.82
N TYR A 95 -1.33 1.12 10.92
CA TYR A 95 -1.78 0.78 12.26
C TYR A 95 -3.31 0.68 12.37
N GLY A 96 -4.00 1.70 11.86
CA GLY A 96 -5.46 1.75 11.82
C GLY A 96 -6.13 0.56 11.12
N ARG A 97 -5.51 0.07 10.05
CA ARG A 97 -6.07 -1.06 9.30
C ARG A 97 -5.87 -2.37 10.05
N ILE A 98 -4.66 -2.58 10.58
CA ILE A 98 -4.29 -3.84 11.23
C ILE A 98 -4.95 -3.97 12.60
N ARG A 99 -4.94 -2.92 13.43
CA ARG A 99 -5.45 -2.98 14.81
C ARG A 99 -6.90 -2.53 14.97
N HIS A 100 -7.42 -1.73 14.04
CA HIS A 100 -8.76 -1.12 14.19
C HIS A 100 -9.70 -1.38 13.00
N ASN A 101 -9.24 -2.06 11.94
CA ASN A 101 -9.99 -2.25 10.70
C ASN A 101 -10.55 -0.93 10.13
N ARG A 102 -9.78 0.17 10.20
CA ARG A 102 -10.16 1.51 9.73
C ARG A 102 -9.14 2.07 8.73
N LEU A 103 -9.65 2.60 7.61
CA LEU A 103 -8.81 3.19 6.55
C LEU A 103 -8.33 4.61 6.87
N ASP A 104 -9.10 5.33 7.66
CA ASP A 104 -8.96 6.76 7.99
C ASP A 104 -8.58 6.97 9.46
N TYR A 105 -8.09 5.93 10.11
CA TYR A 105 -7.63 6.00 11.49
C TYR A 105 -6.63 7.14 11.64
N SER A 106 -6.94 8.04 12.55
CA SER A 106 -6.03 9.07 13.01
C SER A 106 -5.73 8.78 14.47
N TYR A 107 -4.48 8.94 14.87
CA TYR A 107 -4.09 8.79 16.27
C TYR A 107 -4.81 9.83 17.15
N PRO A 108 -4.84 9.66 18.48
CA PRO A 108 -5.35 10.71 19.37
C PRO A 108 -4.72 12.08 19.07
N TYR A 109 -5.52 13.13 19.25
CA TYR A 109 -5.03 14.50 19.10
C TYR A 109 -3.96 14.81 20.15
N MET A 110 -2.96 15.58 19.75
CA MET A 110 -1.83 16.00 20.57
C MET A 110 -1.67 17.52 20.54
N THR A 111 -1.46 18.09 21.71
CA THR A 111 -1.30 19.52 22.00
C THR A 111 0.09 19.85 22.53
N ASN A 112 0.75 18.86 23.15
CA ASN A 112 2.03 18.98 23.84
C ASN A 112 2.99 17.80 23.53
N ASN A 113 4.23 17.92 24.01
CA ASN A 113 5.30 16.94 23.72
C ASN A 113 5.03 15.57 24.33
N GLU A 114 4.38 15.49 25.49
CA GLU A 114 4.11 14.23 26.18
C GLU A 114 3.13 13.38 25.37
N GLU A 115 2.01 13.96 24.96
CA GLU A 115 1.02 13.34 24.08
C GLU A 115 1.63 12.90 22.74
N ALA A 116 2.51 13.75 22.17
CA ALA A 116 3.23 13.40 20.94
C ALA A 116 4.14 12.17 21.14
N MET A 117 4.80 12.07 22.30
CA MET A 117 5.66 10.94 22.63
C MET A 117 4.88 9.64 22.84
N GLU A 118 3.66 9.69 23.38
CA GLU A 118 2.78 8.52 23.49
C GLU A 118 2.41 7.95 22.11
N VAL A 119 2.04 8.83 21.17
CA VAL A 119 1.75 8.43 19.79
C VAL A 119 2.99 7.84 19.11
N ILE A 120 4.15 8.49 19.28
CA ILE A 120 5.43 7.98 18.77
C ILE A 120 5.73 6.59 19.34
N GLN A 121 5.51 6.37 20.65
CA GLN A 121 5.76 5.09 21.28
C GLN A 121 4.81 4.01 20.75
N THR A 122 3.55 4.37 20.50
CA THR A 122 2.56 3.47 19.87
C THR A 122 3.04 3.04 18.48
N ILE A 123 3.48 3.99 17.64
CA ILE A 123 4.05 3.71 16.31
C ILE A 123 5.28 2.82 16.42
N LYS A 124 6.24 3.16 17.30
CA LYS A 124 7.47 2.37 17.49
C LYS A 124 7.16 0.93 17.88
N THR A 125 6.22 0.74 18.81
CA THR A 125 5.80 -0.58 19.28
C THR A 125 5.16 -1.38 18.15
N PHE A 126 4.17 -0.79 17.46
CA PHE A 126 3.53 -1.40 16.31
C PHE A 126 4.53 -1.79 15.21
N MET A 127 5.45 -0.89 14.86
CA MET A 127 6.42 -1.16 13.80
C MET A 127 7.36 -2.31 14.17
N ASN A 128 7.79 -2.41 15.42
CA ASN A 128 8.65 -3.51 15.86
C ASN A 128 7.90 -4.85 15.97
N GLU A 129 6.68 -4.84 16.48
CA GLU A 129 5.91 -6.07 16.74
C GLU A 129 5.22 -6.63 15.49
N GLU A 130 4.78 -5.76 14.57
CA GLU A 130 3.96 -6.16 13.43
C GLU A 130 4.41 -5.53 12.12
N GLY A 131 4.70 -4.23 12.09
CA GLY A 131 4.99 -3.50 10.86
C GLY A 131 6.18 -4.07 10.09
N PHE A 132 7.37 -4.14 10.70
CA PHE A 132 8.55 -4.71 10.08
C PHE A 132 8.40 -6.20 9.78
N PRO A 133 7.91 -7.06 10.71
CA PRO A 133 7.63 -8.45 10.39
C PRO A 133 6.72 -8.64 9.17
N LEU A 134 5.66 -7.84 9.03
CA LEU A 134 4.77 -7.89 7.86
C LEU A 134 5.48 -7.43 6.58
N MET A 135 6.29 -6.37 6.64
CA MET A 135 7.09 -5.94 5.49
C MET A 135 8.04 -7.06 5.03
N GLU A 136 8.73 -7.73 5.94
CA GLU A 136 9.61 -8.85 5.59
C GLU A 136 8.84 -10.01 4.99
N ARG A 137 7.70 -10.38 5.60
CA ARG A 137 6.83 -11.45 5.10
C ARG A 137 6.37 -11.16 3.69
N TYR A 138 6.00 -9.92 3.39
CA TYR A 138 5.51 -9.52 2.07
C TYR A 138 6.62 -9.26 1.05
N ASN A 139 7.91 -9.38 1.38
CA ASN A 139 8.95 -9.49 0.35
C ASN A 139 8.73 -10.73 -0.53
N GLU A 140 8.06 -11.76 0.00
CA GLU A 140 7.70 -12.97 -0.73
C GLU A 140 6.30 -12.85 -1.33
N ILE A 141 6.23 -12.82 -2.66
CA ILE A 141 4.96 -12.63 -3.39
C ILE A 141 3.91 -13.71 -3.08
N ARG A 142 4.34 -14.93 -2.75
CA ARG A 142 3.44 -16.03 -2.34
C ARG A 142 2.70 -15.74 -1.05
N ASN A 143 3.31 -15.02 -0.11
CA ASN A 143 2.64 -14.62 1.12
C ASN A 143 1.56 -13.58 0.84
N ILE A 144 1.82 -12.65 -0.09
CA ILE A 144 0.80 -11.71 -0.57
C ILE A 144 -0.33 -12.49 -1.26
N ASP A 145 -0.02 -13.43 -2.15
CA ASP A 145 -1.06 -14.24 -2.79
C ASP A 145 -1.93 -15.00 -1.79
N THR A 146 -1.31 -15.62 -0.78
CA THR A 146 -2.03 -16.36 0.27
C THR A 146 -2.99 -15.47 1.07
N ASP A 147 -2.54 -14.27 1.44
CA ASP A 147 -3.31 -13.37 2.30
C ASP A 147 -4.39 -12.59 1.53
N PHE A 148 -4.18 -12.33 0.24
CA PHE A 148 -5.06 -11.46 -0.56
C PHE A 148 -5.84 -12.17 -1.67
N ASN A 149 -5.46 -13.40 -2.07
CA ASN A 149 -6.04 -14.15 -3.19
C ASN A 149 -6.57 -15.55 -2.80
N ASN A 150 -7.05 -15.74 -1.58
CA ASN A 150 -7.76 -16.97 -1.22
C ASN A 150 -9.29 -16.81 -1.37
N MET A 151 -9.99 -17.93 -1.59
CA MET A 151 -11.44 -17.93 -1.87
C MET A 151 -12.27 -17.43 -0.69
N GLU A 152 -11.87 -17.75 0.54
CA GLU A 152 -12.53 -17.29 1.77
C GLU A 152 -12.46 -15.75 1.84
N VAL A 153 -11.29 -15.18 1.58
CA VAL A 153 -11.05 -13.73 1.51
C VAL A 153 -11.90 -13.05 0.43
N MET A 154 -12.11 -13.72 -0.71
CA MET A 154 -12.91 -13.19 -1.81
C MET A 154 -14.43 -13.30 -1.60
N ASN A 155 -14.89 -14.30 -0.85
CA ASN A 155 -16.31 -14.59 -0.66
C ASN A 155 -16.89 -13.96 0.61
N ASP A 156 -16.11 -13.81 1.69
CA ASP A 156 -16.67 -13.48 3.01
C ASP A 156 -16.75 -11.99 3.36
N ALA A 157 -16.26 -11.04 2.55
CA ALA A 157 -16.03 -9.72 3.15
C ALA A 157 -16.00 -8.49 2.23
N PRO A 158 -17.06 -7.66 2.28
CA PRO A 158 -16.88 -6.21 2.34
C PRO A 158 -15.86 -5.79 3.42
N ALA A 159 -15.57 -6.61 4.44
CA ALA A 159 -14.53 -6.38 5.45
C ALA A 159 -13.06 -6.59 4.98
N LEU A 160 -12.81 -7.25 3.83
CA LEU A 160 -11.48 -7.36 3.21
C LEU A 160 -11.27 -6.36 2.07
N TYR A 161 -12.33 -5.63 1.73
CA TYR A 161 -12.25 -4.32 1.07
C TYR A 161 -11.38 -3.33 1.85
N PHE A 162 -11.00 -3.62 3.10
CA PHE A 162 -10.18 -2.79 3.98
C PHE A 162 -8.68 -3.15 3.97
N LEU A 163 -8.30 -4.38 3.62
CA LEU A 163 -6.90 -4.79 3.43
C LEU A 163 -6.46 -4.51 1.99
N ARG A 164 -6.59 -3.26 1.53
CA ARG A 164 -6.31 -2.94 0.12
C ARG A 164 -4.81 -2.98 -0.16
N LEU A 165 -4.38 -3.89 -1.06
CA LEU A 165 -3.23 -3.64 -1.96
C LEU A 165 -3.43 -2.22 -2.56
N GLY A 166 -2.37 -1.43 -2.78
CA GLY A 166 -2.40 0.04 -2.92
C GLY A 166 -3.72 0.72 -3.36
N GLN A 167 -4.17 1.75 -2.63
CA GLN A 167 -5.43 2.50 -2.85
C GLN A 167 -5.43 3.31 -4.17
N TYR A 168 -5.46 2.66 -5.33
CA TYR A 168 -5.48 3.30 -6.66
C TYR A 168 -6.13 2.38 -7.70
N PRO A 169 -6.55 2.87 -8.88
CA PRO A 169 -7.44 2.17 -9.83
C PRO A 169 -6.92 0.84 -10.40
N PHE A 170 -5.74 0.40 -9.98
CA PHE A 170 -5.05 -0.81 -10.43
C PHE A 170 -4.83 -1.84 -9.32
N TYR A 171 -5.50 -1.71 -8.16
CA TYR A 171 -5.53 -2.72 -7.10
C TYR A 171 -5.76 -4.14 -7.66
N ARG A 172 -6.85 -4.31 -8.42
CA ARG A 172 -7.22 -5.59 -9.02
C ARG A 172 -6.20 -6.08 -10.05
N PHE A 173 -5.45 -5.16 -10.65
CA PHE A 173 -4.46 -5.50 -11.65
C PHE A 173 -3.23 -6.12 -10.99
N ARG A 174 -2.76 -5.51 -9.89
CA ARG A 174 -1.74 -6.13 -9.02
C ARG A 174 -2.20 -7.49 -8.51
N GLN A 175 -3.46 -7.58 -8.10
CA GLN A 175 -4.06 -8.84 -7.65
C GLN A 175 -3.96 -9.95 -8.70
N MET A 176 -4.34 -9.66 -9.95
CA MET A 176 -4.21 -10.58 -11.09
C MET A 176 -2.76 -10.96 -11.37
N ILE A 177 -1.85 -9.98 -11.36
CA ILE A 177 -0.41 -10.24 -11.58
C ILE A 177 0.13 -11.17 -10.50
N ILE A 178 -0.16 -10.91 -9.23
CA ILE A 178 0.27 -11.74 -8.10
C ILE A 178 -0.27 -13.17 -8.23
N ALA A 179 -1.57 -13.32 -8.49
CA ALA A 179 -2.20 -14.63 -8.67
C ALA A 179 -1.56 -15.41 -9.83
N ARG A 180 -1.32 -14.73 -10.96
CA ARG A 180 -0.66 -15.33 -12.13
C ARG A 180 0.75 -15.79 -11.81
N LEU A 181 1.56 -14.92 -11.20
CA LEU A 181 2.95 -15.21 -10.83
C LEU A 181 3.06 -16.36 -9.83
N CYS A 182 2.06 -16.54 -8.96
CA CYS A 182 2.05 -17.61 -7.97
C CYS A 182 1.45 -18.93 -8.49
N GLY A 183 0.90 -18.94 -9.71
CA GLY A 183 0.19 -20.10 -10.24
C GLY A 183 -1.09 -20.40 -9.45
N ASN A 184 -1.75 -19.37 -8.93
CA ASN A 184 -2.92 -19.52 -8.08
C ASN A 184 -4.10 -20.10 -8.90
N PRO A 185 -4.73 -21.22 -8.47
CA PRO A 185 -5.80 -21.87 -9.21
C PRO A 185 -7.06 -21.01 -9.37
N ILE A 186 -7.21 -19.91 -8.62
CA ILE A 186 -8.35 -19.01 -8.74
C ILE A 186 -8.10 -17.80 -9.66
N TYR A 187 -6.97 -17.78 -10.39
CA TYR A 187 -6.63 -16.68 -11.30
C TYR A 187 -7.78 -16.32 -12.27
N ASP A 188 -8.35 -17.32 -12.95
CA ASP A 188 -9.44 -17.09 -13.92
C ASP A 188 -10.68 -16.48 -13.24
N TYR A 189 -10.94 -16.84 -11.99
CA TYR A 189 -12.01 -16.24 -11.19
C TYR A 189 -11.71 -14.78 -10.86
N ILE A 190 -10.48 -14.44 -10.46
CA ILE A 190 -10.06 -13.05 -10.19
C ILE A 190 -10.19 -12.19 -11.45
N VAL A 191 -9.76 -12.71 -12.61
CA VAL A 191 -9.89 -12.08 -13.93
C VAL A 191 -11.36 -11.76 -14.21
N LYS A 192 -12.23 -12.77 -14.19
CA LYS A 192 -13.68 -12.59 -14.42
C LYS A 192 -14.31 -11.57 -13.47
N ARG A 193 -14.05 -11.68 -12.17
CA ARG A 193 -14.61 -10.76 -11.15
C ARG A 193 -14.13 -9.32 -11.35
N THR A 194 -12.88 -9.14 -11.77
CA THR A 194 -12.33 -7.81 -12.06
C THR A 194 -13.07 -7.15 -13.23
N LEU A 195 -13.33 -7.88 -14.31
CA LEU A 195 -14.10 -7.35 -15.44
C LEU A 195 -15.54 -6.98 -15.03
N GLU A 196 -16.24 -7.88 -14.32
CA GLU A 196 -17.59 -7.62 -13.82
C GLU A 196 -17.68 -6.34 -12.96
N MET A 197 -16.64 -6.06 -12.17
CA MET A 197 -16.56 -4.84 -11.36
C MET A 197 -16.31 -3.59 -12.23
N LEU A 198 -15.40 -3.67 -13.20
CA LEU A 198 -15.13 -2.56 -14.12
C LEU A 198 -16.36 -2.23 -14.96
N ASP A 199 -17.15 -3.23 -15.35
CA ASP A 199 -18.38 -3.04 -16.10
C ASP A 199 -19.49 -2.37 -15.28
N LYS A 200 -19.47 -2.50 -13.95
CA LYS A 200 -20.41 -1.83 -13.04
C LYS A 200 -19.99 -0.41 -12.64
N ASP A 201 -18.76 0.00 -12.94
CA ASP A 201 -18.22 1.34 -12.63
C ASP A 201 -18.71 2.38 -13.66
N GLU A 202 -20.03 2.60 -13.74
CA GLU A 202 -20.69 3.46 -14.74
C GLU A 202 -20.36 4.95 -14.60
N GLU A 203 -19.95 5.40 -13.41
CA GLU A 203 -19.70 6.82 -13.11
C GLU A 203 -18.24 7.24 -13.37
N SER A 204 -17.35 6.30 -13.72
CA SER A 204 -15.94 6.61 -13.95
C SER A 204 -15.72 7.15 -15.36
N ALA A 205 -15.30 8.42 -15.45
CA ALA A 205 -14.86 9.07 -16.69
C ALA A 205 -13.74 8.30 -17.44
N ASN A 206 -13.12 7.29 -16.80
CA ASN A 206 -12.05 6.48 -17.36
C ASN A 206 -12.42 5.00 -17.55
N LYS A 207 -13.70 4.61 -17.45
CA LYS A 207 -14.15 3.21 -17.57
C LYS A 207 -13.57 2.49 -18.80
N SER A 208 -13.76 3.05 -19.99
CA SER A 208 -13.28 2.45 -21.25
C SER A 208 -11.76 2.26 -21.28
N LYS A 209 -11.00 3.21 -20.74
CA LYS A 209 -9.53 3.10 -20.62
C LYS A 209 -9.13 2.01 -19.63
N ARG A 210 -9.82 1.90 -18.49
CA ARG A 210 -9.57 0.84 -17.50
C ARG A 210 -9.89 -0.56 -18.07
N ILE A 211 -10.99 -0.71 -18.80
CA ILE A 211 -11.34 -1.98 -19.47
C ILE A 211 -10.30 -2.33 -20.54
N ALA A 212 -9.85 -1.36 -21.33
CA ALA A 212 -8.78 -1.57 -22.30
C ALA A 212 -7.48 -2.03 -21.60
N ALA A 213 -7.07 -1.36 -20.53
CA ALA A 213 -5.87 -1.72 -19.79
C ALA A 213 -5.97 -3.08 -19.10
N TYR A 214 -7.15 -3.42 -18.60
CA TYR A 214 -7.46 -4.76 -18.10
C TYR A 214 -7.25 -5.82 -19.19
N LYS A 215 -7.81 -5.62 -20.38
CA LYS A 215 -7.67 -6.56 -21.51
C LYS A 215 -6.21 -6.72 -21.94
N CYS A 216 -5.46 -5.61 -22.04
CA CYS A 216 -4.04 -5.64 -22.34
C CYS A 216 -3.23 -6.40 -21.28
N LEU A 217 -3.55 -6.18 -19.99
CA LEU A 217 -2.89 -6.89 -18.90
C LEU A 217 -3.17 -8.39 -18.93
N VAL A 218 -4.41 -8.82 -19.11
CA VAL A 218 -4.74 -10.25 -19.19
C VAL A 218 -4.02 -10.90 -20.37
N ALA A 219 -4.06 -10.29 -21.56
CA ALA A 219 -3.34 -10.81 -22.72
C ALA A 219 -1.82 -10.91 -22.48
N TYR A 220 -1.23 -9.90 -21.82
CA TYR A 220 0.18 -9.90 -21.45
C TYR A 220 0.54 -11.02 -20.45
N LEU A 221 -0.32 -11.23 -19.44
CA LEU A 221 -0.16 -12.27 -18.42
C LEU A 221 -0.31 -13.69 -18.98
N ASP A 222 -1.21 -13.87 -19.94
CA ASP A 222 -1.48 -15.16 -20.58
C ASP A 222 -0.37 -15.53 -21.58
N ALA A 223 0.23 -14.54 -22.25
CA ALA A 223 1.36 -14.73 -23.14
C ALA A 223 2.67 -15.13 -22.42
N GLY A 224 2.80 -14.83 -21.12
CA GLY A 224 3.97 -15.24 -20.31
C GLY A 224 5.26 -14.48 -20.62
N THR A 225 5.18 -13.25 -21.13
CA THR A 225 6.32 -12.49 -21.68
C THR A 225 7.03 -11.56 -20.68
N TYR A 226 7.23 -12.00 -19.42
CA TYR A 226 7.66 -11.13 -18.30
C TYR A 226 8.72 -11.68 -17.33
#